data_AF-A0A162UHH3-F1
#
_entry.id   AF-A0A162UHH3-F1
#
_cell.length_a   1.000
_cell.length_b   1.000
_cell.length_c   1.000
_cell.angle_alpha   90.00
_cell.angle_beta   90.00
_cell.angle_gamma   90.00
#
_symmetry.space_group_name_H-M   'P 1'
#
loop_
_entity.id
_entity.type
_entity.pdbx_description
1 polymer ?
#
loop_
_entity_poly.entity_id
_entity_poly.type
_entity_poly.pdbx_seq_one_letter_code
_entity_poly.pdbx_strand_id
1 'polypeptide(L)' 'RMFLASLIVASKFVQDKTYRNSAWAKIAGLPVAEINAAERIFLELIDYRLYIAQPTFEQWHHML' A
#
# COMPACT_ATOMS: atom_id res chain seq x y z
N ARG A 1 10.44 4.48 -6.48
CA ARG A 1 10.07 3.04 -6.35
C ARG A 1 9.25 2.78 -5.08
N MET A 2 9.60 3.32 -3.91
CA MET A 2 8.81 3.18 -2.67
C MET A 2 7.40 3.78 -2.73
N PHE A 3 7.20 4.88 -3.47
CA PHE A 3 5.88 5.52 -3.62
C PHE A 3 4.82 4.60 -4.26
N LEU A 4 5.26 3.74 -5.20
CA LEU A 4 4.37 2.78 -5.84
C LEU A 4 3.98 1.68 -4.86
N ALA A 5 4.94 1.19 -4.06
CA ALA A 5 4.67 0.19 -3.03
C ALA A 5 3.73 0.72 -1.94
N SER A 6 3.95 1.94 -1.45
CA SER A 6 3.06 2.57 -0.47
C SER A 6 1.66 2.79 -1.03
N LEU A 7 1.54 3.18 -2.31
CA LEU A 7 0.24 3.36 -2.97
C LEU A 7 -0.49 2.03 -3.19
N ILE A 8 0.23 0.97 -3.58
CA ILE A 8 -0.33 -0.37 -3.77
C ILE A 8 -0.84 -0.92 -2.44
N VAL A 9 -0.03 -0.84 -1.38
CA VAL A 9 -0.38 -1.30 -0.04
C VAL A 9 -1.56 -0.51 0.52
N ALA A 10 -1.58 0.82 0.37
CA ALA A 10 -2.73 1.64 0.75
C ALA A 10 -3.99 1.29 -0.04
N SER A 11 -3.87 1.07 -1.35
CA SER A 11 -5.01 0.69 -2.20
C SER A 11 -5.57 -0.69 -1.81
N LYS A 12 -4.70 -1.65 -1.47
CA LYS A 12 -5.07 -2.98 -0.95
C LYS A 12 -5.75 -2.91 0.41
N PHE A 13 -5.32 -1.98 1.25
CA PHE A 13 -5.89 -1.79 2.59
C PHE A 13 -7.28 -1.15 2.53
N VAL A 14 -7.52 -0.27 1.56
CA VAL A 14 -8.82 0.42 1.38
C VAL A 14 -9.80 -0.39 0.51
N GLN A 15 -9.31 -1.18 -0.43
CA GLN A 15 -10.14 -1.98 -1.34
C GLN A 15 -10.07 -3.48 -0.98
N ASP A 16 -11.10 -3.97 -0.28
CA ASP A 16 -11.34 -5.39 0.05
C ASP A 16 -11.34 -6.35 -1.17
N LYS A 17 -11.49 -5.81 -2.39
CA LYS A 17 -11.41 -6.59 -3.64
C LYS A 17 -10.06 -6.37 -4.30
N THR A 18 -9.10 -7.21 -3.95
CA THR A 18 -7.71 -7.10 -4.41
C THR A 18 -7.61 -7.24 -5.94
N TYR A 19 -7.35 -6.14 -6.64
CA TYR A 19 -6.85 -6.22 -8.01
C TYR A 19 -5.51 -6.97 -7.96
N ARG A 20 -5.41 -8.08 -8.70
CA ARG A 20 -4.21 -8.92 -8.75
C ARG A 20 -2.97 -8.06 -9.04
N ASN A 21 -1.83 -8.37 -8.42
CA ASN A 21 -0.55 -7.67 -8.66
C ASN A 21 -0.15 -7.64 -10.15
N SER A 22 -0.75 -8.49 -11.00
CA SER A 22 -0.65 -8.42 -12.46
C SER A 22 -1.32 -7.20 -13.11
N ALA A 23 -2.40 -6.66 -12.55
CA ALA A 23 -3.02 -5.41 -13.00
C ALA A 23 -2.12 -4.21 -12.67
N TRP A 24 -1.57 -4.19 -11.46
CA TRP A 24 -0.59 -3.18 -11.03
C TRP A 24 0.70 -3.23 -11.86
N ALA A 25 1.19 -4.42 -12.21
CA ALA A 25 2.32 -4.60 -13.13
C ALA A 25 2.04 -4.01 -14.52
N LYS A 26 0.83 -4.20 -15.05
CA LYS A 26 0.41 -3.59 -16.31
C LYS A 26 0.32 -2.06 -16.23
N ILE A 27 -0.23 -1.52 -15.15
CA ILE A 27 -0.39 -0.06 -14.95
C ILE A 27 0.97 0.61 -14.74
N ALA A 28 1.85 -0.02 -13.96
CA ALA A 28 3.17 0.53 -13.65
C ALA A 28 4.22 0.25 -14.74
N GLY A 29 3.94 -0.64 -15.70
CA GLY A 29 4.89 -1.07 -16.73
C GLY A 29 6.09 -1.84 -16.17
N LEU A 30 5.96 -2.41 -14.97
CA LEU A 30 7.04 -3.07 -14.22
C LEU A 30 6.74 -4.55 -14.04
N PRO A 31 7.78 -5.41 -13.92
CA PRO A 31 7.58 -6.83 -13.66
C PRO A 31 6.92 -7.05 -12.29
N VAL A 32 6.00 -8.02 -12.23
CA VAL A 32 5.26 -8.39 -11.00
C VAL A 32 6.22 -8.71 -9.84
N ALA A 33 7.39 -9.27 -10.14
CA ALA A 33 8.42 -9.60 -9.16
C ALA A 33 8.96 -8.34 -8.43
N GLU A 34 9.17 -7.23 -9.14
CA GLU A 34 9.61 -5.98 -8.51
C GLU A 34 8.51 -5.39 -7.62
N ILE A 35 7.25 -5.48 -8.05
CA ILE A 35 6.11 -5.00 -7.26
C ILE A 35 5.97 -5.81 -5.97
N ASN A 36 6.08 -7.14 -6.05
CA ASN A 36 6.06 -8.01 -4.88
C ASN A 36 7.21 -7.71 -3.91
N ALA A 37 8.42 -7.49 -4.44
CA ALA A 37 9.58 -7.14 -3.63
C ALA A 37 9.38 -5.79 -2.93
N ALA A 38 8.87 -4.79 -3.65
CA ALA A 38 8.64 -3.46 -3.10
C ALA A 38 7.50 -3.45 -2.06
N GLU A 39 6.42 -4.22 -2.27
CA GLU A 39 5.37 -4.43 -1.25
C GLU A 39 5.94 -5.03 0.02
N ARG A 40 6.76 -6.10 -0.09
CA ARG A 40 7.38 -6.76 1.08
C ARG A 40 8.28 -5.82 1.85
N ILE A 41 9.15 -5.10 1.17
CA ILE A 41 10.05 -4.13 1.81
C ILE A 41 9.24 -3.05 2.51
N PHE A 42 8.15 -2.55 1.89
CA PHE A 42 7.30 -1.55 2.51
C PHE A 42 6.57 -2.10 3.75
N LEU A 43 6.01 -3.30 3.67
CA LEU A 43 5.36 -4.01 4.78
C LEU A 43 6.31 -4.26 5.95
N GLU A 44 7.55 -4.67 5.68
CA GLU A 44 8.61 -4.77 6.69
C GLU A 44 8.94 -3.40 7.29
N LEU A 45 8.99 -2.34 6.48
CA LEU A 45 9.26 -0.98 6.95
C LEU A 45 8.22 -0.45 7.94
N ILE A 46 6.94 -0.79 7.70
CA ILE A 46 5.82 -0.39 8.56
C ILE A 46 5.49 -1.44 9.63
N ASP A 47 6.28 -2.53 9.70
CA ASP A 47 6.11 -3.62 10.67
C ASP A 47 4.68 -4.20 10.66
N TYR A 48 4.08 -4.30 9.46
CA TYR A 48 2.68 -4.70 9.24
C TYR A 48 1.63 -3.84 9.99
N ARG A 49 2.02 -2.69 10.55
CA ARG A 49 1.13 -1.75 11.26
C ARG A 49 0.40 -0.85 10.28
N LEU A 50 -0.47 -1.44 9.49
CA LEU A 50 -1.40 -0.73 8.60
C LEU A 50 -2.64 -0.21 9.31
N TYR A 51 -2.92 -0.71 10.51
CA TYR A 51 -4.08 -0.33 11.28
C TYR A 51 -3.87 1.02 11.95
N ILE A 52 -4.57 2.04 11.47
CA ILE A 52 -4.73 3.31 12.16
C ILE A 52 -6.08 3.26 12.87
N ALA A 53 -6.09 3.46 14.19
CA ALA A 53 -7.34 3.54 14.93
C ALA A 53 -8.14 4.75 14.44
N GLN A 54 -9.45 4.58 14.26
CA GLN A 54 -10.39 5.67 13.93
C GLN A 54 -10.15 6.99 14.69
N PRO A 55 -9.94 7.00 16.03
CA PRO A 55 -9.66 8.23 16.76
C PRO A 55 -8.36 8.93 16.32
N THR A 56 -7.33 8.16 15.94
CA THR A 56 -6.06 8.72 15.43
C THR A 56 -6.26 9.31 14.03
N PHE A 57 -7.06 8.64 13.18
CA PHE A 57 -7.38 9.15 11.84
C PHE A 57 -8.18 10.46 11.91
N GLU A 58 -9.20 10.55 12.75
CA GLU A 58 -9.96 11.79 12.94
C GLU A 58 -9.07 12.92 13.46
N GLN A 59 -8.18 12.63 14.42
CA GLN A 59 -7.27 13.64 14.96
C GLN A 59 -6.32 14.20 13.89
N TRP A 60 -5.84 13.36 12.97
CA TRP A 60 -5.01 13.79 11.84
C TRP A 60 -5.82 14.57 10.79
N HIS A 61 -7.04 14.11 10.51
CA HIS A 61 -7.94 14.80 9.57
C HIS A 61 -8.33 16.19 10.07
N HIS A 62 -8.47 16.36 11.38
CA HIS A 62 -8.81 17.63 12.01
C HIS A 62 -7.60 18.59 12.13
N MET A 63 -6.37 18.08 11.95
CA MET A 63 -5.11 18.85 11.97
C MET A 63 -4.66 19.32 10.59
N LEU A 64 -5.24 18.80 9.52
CA LEU A 64 -5.03 19.20 8.12
C LEU A 64 -5.96 20.36 7.74
#